data_AF-A0A937RRR2-F1
#
_entry.id   AF-A0A937RRR2-F1
#
_cell.length_a   1.000
_cell.length_b   1.000
_cell.length_c   1.000
_cell.angle_alpha   90.00
_cell.angle_beta   90.00
_cell.angle_gamma   90.00
#
_symmetry.space_group_name_H-M   'P 1'
#
loop_
_entity.id
_entity.type
_entity.pdbx_description
1 polymer ?
#
loop_
_entity_poly.entity_id
_entity_poly.type
_entity_poly.pdbx_seq_one_letter_code
_entity_poly.pdbx_strand_id
1 'polypeptide(L)'
;MSIRRTAKSSLRNRLAAVTVAGAVATGAGMMAASPASAASDVSIAHAAKNAGLSGCRGVPTSTWVAIALAESGGNSGARLATSIEDSRGLWQINTWAHPWTKGKNLYDVSTNAAAAKKVCSMQGPTAWSTYTNGAYTKYLSRGHAAAAKSG
;
A
#
# COMPACT_ATOMS: atom_id res chain seq x y z
N MET A 1 -31.20 32.32 36.72
CA MET A 1 -29.92 32.24 36.00
C MET A 1 -30.22 31.77 34.58
N SER A 2 -30.02 32.67 33.61
CA SER A 2 -30.13 32.52 32.14
C SER A 2 -29.47 31.25 31.56
N ILE A 3 -29.72 30.72 30.34
CA ILE A 3 -30.73 30.79 29.27
C ILE A 3 -30.24 29.81 28.16
N ARG A 4 -31.17 29.11 27.46
CA ARG A 4 -31.13 28.51 26.08
C ARG A 4 -30.08 27.41 25.76
N ARG A 5 -30.50 26.21 25.27
CA ARG A 5 -30.76 25.80 23.86
C ARG A 5 -29.60 26.20 22.92
N THR A 6 -29.06 25.36 22.02
CA THR A 6 -29.73 24.80 20.83
C THR A 6 -28.74 23.88 20.06
N ALA A 7 -29.30 23.00 19.23
CA ALA A 7 -28.66 22.01 18.38
C ALA A 7 -27.87 22.55 17.15
N LYS A 8 -27.10 21.62 16.55
CA LYS A 8 -26.75 21.43 15.12
C LYS A 8 -26.49 22.67 14.26
N SER A 9 -25.34 22.67 13.58
CA SER A 9 -25.32 23.09 12.17
C SER A 9 -24.17 22.44 11.41
N SER A 10 -24.52 21.71 10.36
CA SER A 10 -23.63 21.32 9.27
C SER A 10 -23.54 22.51 8.33
N LEU A 11 -22.34 22.89 7.91
CA LEU A 11 -22.19 23.72 6.70
C LEU A 11 -21.14 23.12 5.79
N ARG A 12 -21.68 22.52 4.73
CA ARG A 12 -21.02 22.26 3.46
C ARG A 12 -20.64 23.60 2.81
N ASN A 13 -19.74 23.46 1.85
CA ASN A 13 -19.59 24.25 0.62
C ASN A 13 -18.57 25.41 0.58
N ARG A 14 -17.53 25.11 -0.21
CA ARG A 14 -17.18 25.76 -1.48
C ARG A 14 -16.31 27.01 -1.48
N LEU A 15 -15.22 26.84 -2.24
CA LEU A 15 -14.54 27.78 -3.14
C LEU A 15 -14.12 29.14 -2.58
N ALA A 16 -12.80 29.37 -2.57
CA ALA A 16 -12.24 30.60 -3.10
C ALA A 16 -10.83 30.30 -3.66
N ALA A 17 -10.69 30.44 -4.97
CA ALA A 17 -9.39 30.59 -5.61
C ALA A 17 -8.81 31.92 -5.13
N VAL A 18 -7.61 31.88 -4.55
CA VAL A 18 -6.85 33.07 -4.18
C VAL A 18 -5.62 33.12 -5.07
N THR A 19 -5.68 33.98 -6.08
CA THR A 19 -4.52 34.52 -6.78
C THR A 19 -3.95 35.66 -5.95
N VAL A 20 -2.74 35.53 -5.42
CA VAL A 20 -1.92 36.66 -4.98
C VAL A 20 -0.51 36.47 -5.49
N ALA A 21 -0.07 37.45 -6.30
CA ALA A 21 1.30 37.63 -6.72
C ALA A 21 2.15 38.15 -5.55
N GLY A 22 3.37 37.62 -5.45
CA GLY A 22 4.56 38.31 -4.92
C GLY A 22 4.52 38.83 -3.47
N ALA A 23 5.04 38.03 -2.54
CA ALA A 23 5.79 38.52 -1.39
C ALA A 23 6.79 37.45 -0.93
N VAL A 24 8.08 37.77 -1.02
CA VAL A 24 9.17 36.95 -0.46
C VAL A 24 9.04 37.00 1.06
N ALA A 25 8.61 35.87 1.65
CA ALA A 25 8.67 35.63 3.08
C ALA A 25 9.45 34.34 3.31
N THR A 26 10.57 34.45 4.01
CA THR A 26 11.34 33.35 4.57
C THR A 26 10.47 32.56 5.54
N GLY A 27 9.85 31.49 5.05
CA GLY A 27 9.01 30.59 5.83
C GLY A 27 9.46 29.15 5.61
N ALA A 28 9.81 28.48 6.70
CA ALA A 28 10.21 27.08 6.76
C ALA A 28 9.38 26.22 5.81
N GLY A 29 10.07 25.50 4.92
CA GLY A 29 9.44 24.63 3.95
C GLY A 29 8.53 23.63 4.64
N MET A 30 7.23 23.77 4.42
CA MET A 30 6.32 22.63 4.39
C MET A 30 6.77 21.75 3.22
N MET A 31 7.80 20.95 3.48
CA MET A 31 8.08 19.75 2.70
C MET A 31 6.82 18.89 2.86
N ALA A 32 5.89 19.00 1.91
CA ALA A 32 4.92 17.95 1.70
C ALA A 32 5.76 16.69 1.55
N ALA A 33 5.72 15.80 2.55
CA ALA A 33 6.44 14.55 2.50
C ALA A 33 5.99 13.87 1.20
N SER A 34 6.86 13.85 0.19
CA SER A 34 6.64 13.04 -0.99
C SER A 34 6.30 11.66 -0.46
N PRO A 35 5.14 11.08 -0.80
CA PRO A 35 4.91 9.69 -0.45
C PRO A 35 6.11 8.95 -1.04
N ALA A 36 6.83 8.18 -0.22
CA ALA A 36 7.79 7.21 -0.73
C ALA A 36 7.10 6.52 -1.92
N SER A 37 7.68 6.68 -3.11
CA SER A 37 6.92 6.66 -4.37
C SER A 37 6.08 5.40 -4.49
N ALA A 38 4.76 5.56 -4.46
CA ALA A 38 3.85 4.44 -4.65
C ALA A 38 4.13 3.81 -6.03
N ALA A 39 4.41 2.51 -6.04
CA ALA A 39 4.52 1.74 -7.25
C ALA A 39 3.18 1.77 -7.99
N SER A 40 3.20 1.88 -9.32
CA SER A 40 1.98 1.81 -10.11
C SER A 40 1.38 0.40 -10.03
N ASP A 41 0.05 0.29 -10.09
CA ASP A 41 -0.61 -1.02 -10.00
C ASP A 41 -0.10 -2.00 -11.09
N VAL A 42 0.25 -1.46 -12.26
CA VAL A 42 0.82 -2.22 -13.38
C VAL A 42 2.24 -2.71 -13.04
N SER A 43 3.09 -1.91 -12.39
CA SER A 43 4.42 -2.38 -11.98
C SER A 43 4.33 -3.44 -10.87
N ILE A 44 3.37 -3.31 -9.95
CA ILE A 44 3.06 -4.35 -8.96
C ILE A 44 2.64 -5.65 -9.67
N ALA A 45 1.77 -5.56 -10.69
CA ALA A 45 1.32 -6.71 -11.46
C ALA A 45 2.47 -7.40 -12.22
N HIS A 46 3.34 -6.63 -12.88
CA HIS A 46 4.54 -7.17 -13.54
C HIS A 46 5.48 -7.86 -12.54
N ALA A 47 5.73 -7.25 -11.39
CA ALA A 47 6.58 -7.84 -10.36
C ALA A 47 6.01 -9.17 -9.85
N ALA A 48 4.69 -9.22 -9.61
CA ALA A 48 4.01 -10.46 -9.22
C ALA A 48 4.09 -11.55 -10.30
N LYS A 49 3.94 -11.20 -11.58
CA LYS A 49 4.09 -12.15 -12.70
C LYS A 49 5.53 -12.64 -12.83
N ASN A 50 6.50 -11.72 -12.87
CA ASN A 50 7.92 -12.03 -13.04
C ASN A 50 8.47 -12.88 -11.89
N ALA A 51 7.99 -12.68 -10.67
CA ALA A 51 8.36 -13.50 -9.52
C ALA A 51 7.65 -14.87 -9.47
N GLY A 52 6.73 -15.17 -10.39
CA GLY A 52 5.89 -16.37 -10.34
C GLY A 52 4.89 -16.39 -9.18
N LEU A 53 4.63 -15.23 -8.56
CA LEU A 53 3.60 -15.06 -7.53
C LEU A 53 2.20 -15.22 -8.14
N SER A 54 2.04 -14.78 -9.40
CA SER A 54 0.84 -15.05 -10.19
C SER A 54 0.57 -16.55 -10.28
N GLY A 55 -0.61 -16.99 -9.81
CA GLY A 55 -0.99 -18.40 -9.79
C GLY A 55 -0.45 -19.17 -8.58
N CYS A 56 0.30 -18.54 -7.66
CA CYS A 56 0.71 -19.20 -6.43
C CYS A 56 -0.54 -19.64 -5.63
N ARG A 57 -0.65 -20.95 -5.38
CA ARG A 57 -1.82 -21.59 -4.77
C ARG A 57 -3.14 -21.28 -5.51
N GLY A 58 -3.09 -21.09 -6.83
CA GLY A 58 -4.27 -20.80 -7.66
C GLY A 58 -4.76 -19.35 -7.59
N VAL A 59 -4.07 -18.47 -6.87
CA VAL A 59 -4.49 -17.06 -6.72
C VAL A 59 -4.05 -16.24 -7.93
N PRO A 60 -4.97 -15.53 -8.62
CA PRO A 60 -4.65 -14.78 -9.84
C PRO A 60 -3.84 -13.51 -9.55
N THR A 61 -3.14 -12.97 -10.56
CA THR A 61 -2.35 -11.73 -10.45
C THR A 61 -3.15 -10.57 -9.84
N SER A 62 -4.41 -10.41 -10.25
CA SER A 62 -5.27 -9.32 -9.77
C SER A 62 -5.47 -9.35 -8.26
N THR A 63 -5.56 -10.54 -7.66
CA THR A 63 -5.68 -10.70 -6.22
C THR A 63 -4.36 -10.36 -5.52
N TRP A 64 -3.21 -10.74 -6.07
CA TRP A 64 -1.91 -10.36 -5.51
C TRP A 64 -1.63 -8.85 -5.56
N VAL A 65 -2.07 -8.17 -6.62
CA VAL A 65 -2.04 -6.71 -6.70
C VAL A 65 -2.94 -6.11 -5.61
N ALA A 66 -4.15 -6.63 -5.47
CA ALA A 66 -5.09 -6.16 -4.46
C ALA A 66 -4.59 -6.35 -3.02
N ILE A 67 -3.92 -7.48 -2.73
CA ILE A 67 -3.25 -7.72 -1.44
C ILE A 67 -2.15 -6.68 -1.22
N ALA A 68 -1.24 -6.45 -2.18
CA ALA A 68 -0.18 -5.43 -2.03
C ALA A 68 -0.76 -4.03 -1.75
N LEU A 69 -1.83 -3.65 -2.45
CA LEU A 69 -2.51 -2.38 -2.25
C LEU A 69 -3.19 -2.29 -0.86
N ALA A 70 -3.70 -3.40 -0.32
CA ALA A 70 -4.25 -3.43 1.02
C ALA A 70 -3.19 -3.36 2.12
N GLU A 71 -2.05 -4.03 1.91
CA GLU A 71 -0.94 -4.07 2.86
C GLU A 71 -0.19 -2.74 2.96
N SER A 72 0.03 -2.07 1.82
CA SER A 72 0.96 -0.93 1.74
C SER A 72 0.39 0.32 1.05
N GLY A 73 -0.82 0.25 0.49
CA GLY A 73 -1.32 1.29 -0.42
C GLY A 73 -0.55 1.38 -1.74
N GLY A 74 0.30 0.39 -2.06
CA GLY A 74 1.22 0.43 -3.21
C GLY A 74 2.56 1.11 -2.89
N ASN A 75 2.81 1.51 -1.64
CA ASN A 75 4.08 2.11 -1.24
C ASN A 75 5.17 1.04 -1.09
N SER A 76 6.15 0.99 -2.01
CA SER A 76 7.26 0.03 -1.93
C SER A 76 8.22 0.34 -0.78
N GLY A 77 8.22 1.58 -0.26
CA GLY A 77 8.94 1.98 0.94
C GLY A 77 8.19 1.72 2.25
N ALA A 78 7.01 1.10 2.22
CA ALA A 78 6.22 0.86 3.43
C ALA A 78 6.98 -0.01 4.43
N ARG A 79 6.91 0.39 5.71
CA ARG A 79 7.46 -0.39 6.82
C ARG A 79 6.55 -0.29 8.03
N LEU A 80 6.17 -1.44 8.58
CA LEU A 80 5.58 -1.56 9.90
C LEU A 80 6.63 -2.17 10.84
N ALA A 81 7.15 -1.38 11.77
CA ALA A 81 8.12 -1.82 12.77
C ALA A 81 7.57 -1.58 14.17
N THR A 82 7.43 -2.66 14.94
CA THR A 82 6.99 -2.67 16.33
C THR A 82 7.95 -3.51 17.18
N SER A 83 7.66 -3.67 18.47
CA SER A 83 8.42 -4.58 19.34
C SER A 83 8.20 -6.07 19.02
N ILE A 84 7.23 -6.41 18.17
CA ILE A 84 6.85 -7.80 17.81
C ILE A 84 6.84 -8.05 16.28
N GLU A 85 7.12 -7.05 15.46
CA GLU A 85 7.01 -7.13 13.99
C GLU A 85 8.00 -6.19 13.28
N ASP A 86 8.54 -6.65 12.13
CA ASP A 86 9.20 -5.78 11.14
C ASP A 86 8.83 -6.24 9.73
N SER A 87 7.76 -5.67 9.20
CA SER A 87 7.18 -5.95 7.88
C SER A 87 7.54 -4.85 6.88
N ARG A 88 7.95 -5.24 5.67
CA ARG A 88 8.54 -4.31 4.69
C ARG A 88 7.99 -4.49 3.28
N GLY A 89 7.89 -3.36 2.57
CA GLY A 89 7.55 -3.26 1.16
C GLY A 89 6.09 -3.55 0.82
N LEU A 90 5.85 -3.78 -0.47
CA LEU A 90 4.51 -3.89 -1.08
C LEU A 90 3.63 -4.95 -0.44
N TRP A 91 4.16 -6.16 -0.24
CA TRP A 91 3.45 -7.29 0.37
C TRP A 91 3.76 -7.45 1.87
N GLN A 92 4.26 -6.39 2.54
CA GLN A 92 4.53 -6.36 3.98
C GLN A 92 5.18 -7.66 4.49
N ILE A 93 6.35 -7.99 3.95
CA ILE A 93 7.05 -9.22 4.31
C ILE A 93 7.65 -9.09 5.70
N ASN A 94 7.09 -9.82 6.66
CA ASN A 94 7.58 -9.86 8.04
C ASN A 94 8.94 -10.56 8.14
N THR A 95 9.98 -9.80 8.45
CA THR A 95 11.37 -10.25 8.53
C THR A 95 11.68 -11.07 9.78
N TRP A 96 10.83 -11.01 10.81
CA TRP A 96 10.98 -11.80 12.03
C TRP A 96 10.38 -13.19 11.85
N ALA A 97 9.21 -13.28 11.22
CA ALA A 97 8.62 -14.54 10.79
C ALA A 97 9.41 -15.22 9.66
N HIS A 98 10.13 -14.43 8.86
CA HIS A 98 10.93 -14.92 7.73
C HIS A 98 12.40 -14.45 7.81
N PRO A 99 13.22 -14.97 8.73
CA PRO A 99 14.58 -14.47 8.97
C PRO A 99 15.50 -14.46 7.74
N TRP A 100 15.26 -15.34 6.76
CA TRP A 100 15.98 -15.38 5.47
C TRP A 100 15.83 -14.12 4.61
N THR A 101 14.95 -13.20 5.01
CA THR A 101 14.73 -11.91 4.35
C THR A 101 15.54 -10.76 4.94
N LYS A 102 16.16 -10.92 6.12
CA LYS A 102 16.82 -9.83 6.86
C LYS A 102 17.96 -9.13 6.08
N GLY A 103 18.65 -9.86 5.20
CA GLY A 103 19.71 -9.33 4.33
C GLY A 103 19.23 -8.90 2.93
N LYS A 104 17.93 -8.88 2.66
CA LYS A 104 17.36 -8.51 1.35
C LYS A 104 16.86 -7.08 1.37
N ASN A 105 17.01 -6.38 0.24
CA ASN A 105 16.35 -5.09 0.04
C ASN A 105 14.86 -5.30 -0.26
N LEU A 106 14.03 -5.41 0.79
CA LEU A 106 12.59 -5.60 0.65
C LEU A 106 11.83 -4.37 0.16
N TYR A 107 12.48 -3.22 -0.01
CA TYR A 107 11.87 -2.03 -0.60
C TYR A 107 11.97 -2.00 -2.13
N ASP A 108 12.87 -2.82 -2.70
CA ASP A 108 12.87 -3.10 -4.13
C ASP A 108 11.67 -3.97 -4.50
N VAL A 109 10.94 -3.54 -5.52
CA VAL A 109 9.66 -4.13 -5.94
C VAL A 109 9.84 -5.60 -6.35
N SER A 110 10.87 -5.90 -7.13
CA SER A 110 11.16 -7.26 -7.62
C SER A 110 11.60 -8.20 -6.50
N THR A 111 12.47 -7.71 -5.61
CA THR A 111 12.94 -8.45 -4.42
C THR A 111 11.79 -8.73 -3.45
N ASN A 112 10.89 -7.77 -3.23
CA ASN A 112 9.71 -7.96 -2.40
C ASN A 112 8.75 -9.00 -3.01
N ALA A 113 8.52 -8.95 -4.32
CA ALA A 113 7.68 -9.94 -5.03
C ALA A 113 8.27 -11.36 -4.95
N ALA A 114 9.58 -11.51 -5.12
CA ALA A 114 10.26 -12.80 -4.96
C ALA A 114 10.14 -13.34 -3.52
N ALA A 115 10.24 -12.46 -2.53
CA ALA A 115 10.02 -12.84 -1.14
C ALA A 115 8.56 -13.27 -0.89
N ALA A 116 7.59 -12.51 -1.39
CA ALA A 116 6.17 -12.84 -1.34
C ALA A 116 5.88 -14.20 -1.99
N LYS A 117 6.48 -14.51 -3.14
CA LYS A 117 6.35 -15.83 -3.78
C LYS A 117 6.82 -16.94 -2.85
N LYS A 118 7.98 -16.79 -2.20
CA LYS A 118 8.49 -17.81 -1.28
C LYS A 118 7.55 -17.99 -0.07
N VAL A 119 7.06 -16.90 0.52
CA VAL A 119 6.06 -16.95 1.61
C VAL A 119 4.81 -17.69 1.15
N CYS A 120 4.24 -17.33 -0.01
CA CYS A 120 3.06 -17.99 -0.55
C CYS A 120 3.29 -19.48 -0.86
N SER A 121 4.47 -19.88 -1.35
CA SER A 121 4.75 -21.30 -1.56
C SER A 121 4.68 -22.09 -0.24
N MET A 122 5.18 -21.52 0.86
CA MET A 122 5.18 -22.14 2.19
C MET A 122 3.79 -22.12 2.84
N GLN A 123 3.11 -20.97 2.85
CA GLN A 123 1.94 -20.72 3.69
C GLN A 123 0.66 -20.39 2.91
N GLY A 124 0.77 -20.12 1.61
CA GLY A 124 -0.33 -19.64 0.78
C GLY A 124 -0.72 -18.18 1.05
N PRO A 125 -1.79 -17.70 0.39
CA PRO A 125 -2.26 -16.31 0.53
C PRO A 125 -2.79 -15.98 1.93
N THR A 126 -3.08 -16.99 2.75
CA THR A 126 -3.53 -16.83 4.14
C THR A 126 -2.45 -16.31 5.07
N ALA A 127 -1.19 -16.22 4.63
CA ALA A 127 -0.13 -15.52 5.37
C ALA A 127 -0.36 -14.01 5.48
N TRP A 128 -1.23 -13.44 4.63
CA TRP A 128 -1.58 -12.03 4.63
C TRP A 128 -2.92 -11.81 5.30
N SER A 129 -2.93 -11.05 6.39
CA SER A 129 -4.17 -10.76 7.12
C SER A 129 -5.19 -10.02 6.23
N THR A 130 -4.72 -9.16 5.33
CA THR A 130 -5.56 -8.43 4.37
C THR A 130 -6.28 -9.34 3.38
N TYR A 131 -5.75 -10.56 3.14
CA TYR A 131 -6.44 -11.59 2.37
C TYR A 131 -7.52 -12.27 3.23
N THR A 132 -7.15 -12.74 4.43
CA THR A 132 -8.04 -13.53 5.29
C THR A 132 -9.21 -12.72 5.86
N ASN A 133 -9.02 -11.42 6.10
CA ASN A 133 -10.08 -10.53 6.59
C ASN A 133 -10.87 -9.85 5.46
N GLY A 134 -10.53 -10.13 4.20
CA GLY A 134 -11.22 -9.56 3.03
C GLY A 134 -10.89 -8.10 2.70
N ALA A 135 -9.95 -7.45 3.41
CA ALA A 135 -9.59 -6.05 3.15
C ALA A 135 -9.07 -5.81 1.73
N TYR A 136 -8.48 -6.82 1.08
CA TYR A 136 -8.03 -6.75 -0.32
C TYR A 136 -9.17 -6.54 -1.33
N THR A 137 -10.40 -6.96 -1.00
CA THR A 137 -11.52 -6.97 -1.95
C THR A 137 -11.85 -5.58 -2.52
N LYS A 138 -11.70 -4.52 -1.72
CA LYS A 138 -11.90 -3.13 -2.16
C LYS A 138 -10.90 -2.68 -3.25
N TYR A 139 -9.80 -3.41 -3.44
CA TYR A 139 -8.79 -3.15 -4.46
C TYR A 139 -8.86 -4.10 -5.66
N LEU A 140 -9.78 -5.06 -5.69
CA LEU A 140 -9.86 -6.04 -6.79
C LEU A 140 -10.07 -5.38 -8.15
N SER A 141 -10.90 -4.33 -8.24
CA SER A 141 -11.11 -3.59 -9.49
C SER A 141 -9.78 -3.03 -10.05
N ARG A 142 -8.95 -2.42 -9.18
CA ARG A 142 -7.61 -1.96 -9.53
C ARG A 142 -6.69 -3.12 -9.93
N GLY A 143 -6.74 -4.22 -9.17
CA GLY A 143 -6.00 -5.44 -9.48
C GLY A 143 -6.33 -6.03 -10.85
N HIS A 144 -7.61 -6.11 -11.22
CA HIS A 144 -8.04 -6.58 -12.53
C HIS A 144 -7.55 -5.66 -13.66
N ALA A 145 -7.70 -4.34 -13.49
CA ALA A 145 -7.23 -3.37 -14.46
C ALA A 145 -5.71 -3.46 -14.68
N ALA A 146 -4.93 -3.67 -13.61
CA ALA A 146 -3.49 -3.85 -13.69
C ALA A 146 -3.07 -5.19 -14.30
N ALA A 147 -3.75 -6.27 -13.94
CA ALA A 147 -3.49 -7.60 -14.48
C ALA A 147 -3.73 -7.66 -16.01
N ALA A 148 -4.76 -6.98 -16.49
CA ALA A 148 -5.08 -6.87 -17.91
C ALA A 148 -4.01 -6.08 -18.71
N LYS A 149 -3.40 -5.06 -18.09
CA LYS A 149 -2.38 -4.21 -18.71
C LYS A 149 -0.94 -4.75 -18.59
N SER A 150 -0.75 -5.81 -17.81
CA SER A 150 0.57 -6.44 -17.59
C SER A 150 0.71 -7.75 -18.35
N GLY A 151 -0.22 -8.06 -19.25
CA GLY A 151 -0.24 -9.24 -20.11
C GLY A 151 0.67 -9.09 -21.31
#